data_AF-A0A822GB81-F1
#
_entry.id   AF-A0A822GB81-F1
#
_cell.length_a   1.000
_cell.length_b   1.000
_cell.length_c   1.000
_cell.angle_alpha   90.00
_cell.angle_beta   90.00
_cell.angle_gamma   90.00
#
_symmetry.space_group_name_H-M   'P 1'
#
loop_
_entity.id
_entity.type
_entity.pdbx_description
1 polymer ?
#
loop_
_entity_poly.entity_id
_entity_poly.type
_entity_poly.pdbx_seq_one_letter_code
_entity_poly.pdbx_strand_id
1 'polypeptide(L)'
;MATSMVTSMVTAAGVKTEKRPTTKLDTIRDIERRMQKLWADLEIFEVDAPDYFTNNSNTYFVTFPYPYMNGRLHLGHTFSLSKCEVSYL
;
A
#
# COMPACT_ATOMS: atom_id res chain seq x y z
N MET A 1 -44.39 -20.67 14.17
CA MET A 1 -43.19 -21.53 14.14
C MET A 1 -42.79 -21.99 12.71
N ALA A 2 -43.14 -21.26 11.64
CA ALA A 2 -42.86 -21.69 10.25
C ALA A 2 -41.91 -20.75 9.47
N THR A 3 -41.48 -19.64 10.06
CA THR A 3 -40.61 -18.65 9.41
C THR A 3 -39.11 -18.85 9.68
N SER A 4 -38.74 -19.75 10.60
CA SER A 4 -37.33 -20.03 10.95
C SER A 4 -36.64 -21.00 10.00
N MET A 5 -37.38 -21.79 9.21
CA MET A 5 -36.78 -22.81 8.33
C MET A 5 -36.40 -22.28 6.94
N VAL A 6 -36.89 -21.10 6.54
CA VAL A 6 -36.62 -20.53 5.21
C VAL A 6 -35.28 -19.79 5.16
N THR A 7 -34.79 -19.31 6.31
CA THR A 7 -33.51 -18.57 6.42
C THR A 7 -32.28 -19.46 6.28
N SER A 8 -32.37 -20.77 6.53
CA SER A 8 -31.23 -21.70 6.43
C SER A 8 -30.94 -22.22 5.01
N MET A 9 -31.85 -22.03 4.06
CA MET A 9 -31.67 -22.57 2.70
C MET A 9 -30.88 -21.65 1.75
N VAL A 10 -30.70 -20.37 2.10
CA VAL A 10 -29.97 -19.41 1.25
C VAL A 10 -28.45 -19.45 1.48
N THR A 11 -27.97 -20.11 2.54
CA THR A 11 -26.53 -20.19 2.87
C THR A 11 -25.81 -21.38 2.23
N ALA A 12 -26.51 -22.23 1.48
CA ALA A 12 -25.97 -23.50 0.95
C ALA A 12 -25.52 -23.46 -0.52
N ALA A 13 -25.55 -22.30 -1.19
CA ALA A 13 -25.03 -22.14 -2.56
C ALA A 13 -23.64 -21.47 -2.53
N GLY A 14 -22.70 -22.12 -1.84
CA GLY A 14 -21.29 -21.76 -1.93
C GLY A 14 -20.77 -22.09 -3.32
N VAL A 15 -20.87 -21.12 -4.25
CA VAL A 15 -20.14 -21.15 -5.51
C VAL A 15 -18.66 -21.19 -5.16
N LYS A 16 -18.05 -22.38 -5.21
CA LYS A 16 -16.59 -22.53 -5.19
C LYS A 16 -16.09 -21.98 -6.52
N THR A 17 -15.80 -20.68 -6.55
CA THR A 17 -15.02 -20.10 -7.63
C THR A 17 -13.65 -20.76 -7.59
N GLU A 18 -13.32 -21.58 -8.60
CA GLU A 18 -11.95 -22.06 -8.77
C GLU A 18 -11.02 -20.85 -8.79
N LYS A 19 -10.10 -20.79 -7.82
CA LYS A 19 -9.11 -19.72 -7.75
C LYS A 19 -8.15 -19.93 -8.91
N ARG A 20 -8.10 -18.99 -9.85
CA ARG A 20 -7.05 -18.95 -10.87
C ARG A 20 -5.69 -19.02 -10.17
N PRO A 21 -4.75 -19.87 -10.63
CA PRO A 21 -3.43 -19.93 -10.03
C PRO A 21 -2.72 -18.59 -10.19
N THR A 22 -2.45 -17.91 -9.08
CA THR A 22 -1.83 -16.58 -9.00
C THR A 22 -0.35 -16.62 -8.60
N THR A 23 0.35 -17.72 -8.86
CA THR A 23 1.73 -17.94 -8.37
C THR A 23 2.65 -16.75 -8.64
N LYS A 24 2.56 -16.12 -9.82
CA LYS A 24 3.35 -14.92 -10.17
C LYS A 24 3.05 -13.72 -9.26
N LEU A 25 1.76 -13.48 -8.96
CA LEU A 25 1.33 -12.38 -8.11
C LEU A 25 1.78 -12.60 -6.66
N ASP A 26 1.67 -13.84 -6.17
CA ASP A 26 2.11 -14.20 -4.82
C ASP A 26 3.63 -14.02 -4.67
N THR A 27 4.41 -14.44 -5.68
CA THR A 27 5.86 -14.20 -5.69
C THR A 27 6.23 -12.71 -5.62
N ILE A 28 5.51 -11.84 -6.32
CA ILE A 28 5.78 -10.39 -6.31
C ILE A 28 5.44 -9.81 -4.94
N ARG A 29 4.31 -10.20 -4.35
CA ARG A 29 3.91 -9.75 -3.01
C ARG A 29 4.90 -10.19 -1.92
N ASP A 30 5.48 -11.37 -2.06
CA ASP A 30 6.50 -11.87 -1.13
C ASP A 30 7.81 -11.07 -1.26
N ILE A 31 8.20 -10.71 -2.47
CA ILE A 31 9.35 -9.82 -2.70
C ILE A 31 9.07 -8.44 -2.11
N GLU A 32 7.91 -7.86 -2.40
CA GLU A 32 7.48 -6.54 -1.91
C GLU A 32 7.57 -6.45 -0.38
N ARG A 33 6.99 -7.41 0.34
CA ARG A 33 7.02 -7.45 1.81
C ARG A 33 8.45 -7.56 2.37
N ARG A 34 9.31 -8.34 1.73
CA ARG A 34 10.72 -8.50 2.18
C ARG A 34 11.50 -7.20 1.99
N MET A 35 11.30 -6.50 0.87
CA MET A 35 11.98 -5.23 0.60
C MET A 35 11.49 -4.13 1.53
N GLN A 36 10.17 -4.00 1.73
CA GLN A 36 9.59 -3.05 2.68
C GLN A 36 10.16 -3.24 4.11
N LYS A 37 10.31 -4.49 4.55
CA LYS A 37 10.94 -4.80 5.83
C LYS A 37 12.42 -4.37 5.85
N LEU A 38 13.19 -4.72 4.83
CA LEU A 38 14.61 -4.37 4.76
C LEU A 38 14.82 -2.84 4.79
N TRP A 39 13.96 -2.08 4.08
CA TRP A 39 14.03 -0.62 4.07
C TRP A 39 13.69 0.00 5.43
N ALA A 40 12.73 -0.58 6.15
CA ALA A 40 12.41 -0.15 7.51
C ALA A 40 13.55 -0.48 8.49
N ASP A 41 14.13 -1.68 8.41
CA ASP A 41 15.23 -2.11 9.27
C ASP A 41 16.52 -1.29 9.05
N LEU A 42 16.71 -0.74 7.84
CA LEU A 42 17.87 0.06 7.47
C LEU A 42 17.62 1.58 7.53
N GLU A 43 16.39 2.02 7.83
CA GLU A 43 15.98 3.43 7.91
C GLU A 43 16.42 4.27 6.67
N ILE A 44 16.46 3.67 5.48
CA ILE A 44 17.08 4.29 4.29
C ILE A 44 16.41 5.58 3.79
N PHE A 45 15.18 5.84 4.23
CA PHE A 45 14.39 7.02 3.87
C PHE A 45 14.39 8.08 4.98
N GLU A 46 15.10 7.85 6.09
CA GLU A 46 15.32 8.86 7.12
C GLU A 46 16.54 9.71 6.74
N VAL A 47 16.32 11.01 6.56
CA VAL A 47 17.36 11.95 6.12
C VAL A 47 17.50 13.05 7.15
N ASP A 48 18.68 13.15 7.75
CA ASP A 48 19.05 14.26 8.62
C ASP A 48 19.30 15.54 7.82
N ALA A 49 19.00 16.69 8.43
CA ALA A 49 19.30 17.97 7.82
C ALA A 49 20.81 18.13 7.58
N PRO A 50 21.24 18.58 6.38
CA PRO A 50 22.65 18.79 6.10
C PRO A 50 23.23 19.85 7.03
N ASP A 51 24.42 19.61 7.56
CA ASP A 51 25.13 20.60 8.35
C ASP A 51 25.48 21.85 7.49
N TYR A 52 25.25 23.03 8.07
CA TYR A 52 25.27 24.33 7.39
C TYR A 52 26.61 24.66 6.73
N PHE A 53 27.69 24.01 7.14
CA PHE A 53 29.07 24.37 6.78
C PHE A 53 29.75 23.37 5.83
N THR A 54 29.20 22.17 5.64
CA THR A 54 29.90 21.06 4.97
C THR A 54 29.25 20.64 3.66
N ASN A 55 27.96 20.94 3.43
CA ASN A 55 27.22 20.32 2.35
C ASN A 55 26.67 21.32 1.35
N ASN A 56 27.35 21.42 0.21
CA ASN A 56 26.80 21.98 -1.03
C ASN A 56 25.88 20.94 -1.72
N SER A 57 25.09 20.21 -0.94
CA SER A 57 24.27 19.09 -1.39
C SER A 57 23.00 19.62 -2.03
N ASN A 58 22.69 19.17 -3.24
CA ASN A 58 21.45 19.50 -3.93
C ASN A 58 20.27 18.83 -3.21
N THR A 59 19.66 19.51 -2.24
CA THR A 59 18.54 18.98 -1.46
C THR A 59 17.26 18.97 -2.28
N TYR A 60 16.54 17.85 -2.26
CA TYR A 60 15.25 17.71 -2.93
C TYR A 60 14.16 17.48 -1.89
N PHE A 61 13.21 18.42 -1.78
CA PHE A 61 12.13 18.35 -0.82
C PHE A 61 10.78 18.44 -1.52
N VAL A 62 9.93 17.44 -1.30
CA VAL A 62 8.61 17.34 -1.90
C VAL A 62 7.58 17.10 -0.81
N THR A 63 6.40 17.71 -0.97
CA THR A 63 5.27 17.53 -0.07
C THR A 63 4.04 17.05 -0.82
N PHE A 64 3.23 16.23 -0.15
CA PHE A 64 1.92 15.80 -0.61
C PHE A 64 0.88 16.27 0.40
N PRO A 65 -0.23 16.92 -0.02
CA PRO A 65 -1.24 17.39 0.91
C PRO A 65 -1.83 16.21 1.69
N TYR A 66 -1.85 16.32 3.02
CA TYR A 66 -2.34 15.27 3.89
C TYR A 66 -3.82 14.95 3.59
N PRO A 67 -4.16 13.68 3.27
CA PRO A 67 -5.53 13.30 2.93
C PRO A 67 -6.43 13.32 4.17
N TYR A 68 -7.71 13.62 3.96
CA TYR A 68 -8.70 13.51 5.03
C TYR A 68 -8.89 12.04 5.44
N MET A 69 -8.93 11.82 6.76
CA MET A 69 -8.98 10.48 7.37
C MET A 69 -10.40 9.91 7.51
N ASN A 70 -11.39 10.53 6.88
CA ASN A 70 -12.80 10.11 6.95
C ASN A 70 -13.13 8.87 6.08
N GLY A 71 -12.12 8.21 5.52
CA GLY A 71 -12.29 7.03 4.68
C GLY A 71 -10.98 6.36 4.30
N ARG A 72 -11.08 5.35 3.44
CA ARG A 72 -9.90 4.67 2.87
C ARG A 72 -9.31 5.49 1.73
N LEU A 73 -8.00 5.39 1.55
CA LEU A 73 -7.36 5.95 0.37
C LEU A 73 -7.86 5.23 -0.89
N HIS A 74 -8.33 6.01 -1.87
CA HIS A 74 -8.75 5.51 -3.17
C HIS A 74 -7.65 5.76 -4.21
N LEU A 75 -7.82 5.19 -5.41
CA LEU A 75 -6.83 5.26 -6.49
C LEU A 75 -6.45 6.69 -6.92
N GLY A 76 -7.32 7.67 -6.69
CA GLY A 76 -7.03 9.08 -6.99
C GLY A 76 -5.98 9.68 -6.04
N HIS A 77 -6.00 9.27 -4.77
CA HIS A 77 -4.95 9.65 -3.81
C HIS A 77 -3.62 9.03 -4.22
N THR A 78 -3.60 7.74 -4.53
CA THR A 78 -2.36 7.05 -4.92
C THR A 78 -1.79 7.58 -6.24
N PHE A 79 -2.64 7.93 -7.21
CA PHE A 79 -2.21 8.57 -8.47
C PHE A 79 -1.59 9.97 -8.25
N SER A 80 -2.13 10.74 -7.31
CA SER A 80 -1.59 12.06 -7.01
C SER A 80 -0.28 11.95 -6.21
N LEU A 81 -0.22 11.02 -5.25
CA LEU A 81 0.97 10.71 -4.46
C LEU A 81 2.13 10.20 -5.33
N SER A 82 1.85 9.37 -6.34
CA SER A 82 2.89 8.78 -7.21
C SER A 82 3.70 9.83 -7.98
N LYS A 83 3.14 11.02 -8.21
CA LYS A 83 3.87 12.13 -8.84
C LYS A 83 5.03 12.57 -7.96
N CYS A 84 4.80 12.72 -6.66
CA CYS A 84 5.83 13.08 -5.70
C CYS A 84 6.84 11.94 -5.54
N GLU A 85 6.36 10.70 -5.42
CA GLU A 85 7.18 9.52 -5.16
C GLU A 85 8.21 9.25 -6.26
N VAL A 86 7.82 9.38 -7.53
CA VAL A 86 8.69 9.05 -8.67
C VAL A 86 9.56 10.23 -9.10
N SER A 87 9.31 11.45 -8.61
CA SER A 87 10.05 12.63 -9.09
C SER A 87 11.54 12.66 -8.69
N TYR A 88 11.96 11.82 -7.74
CA TYR A 88 13.36 11.73 -7.28
C TYR A 88 14.08 10.45 -7.71
N LEU A 89 13.36 9.47 -8.27
CA LEU A 89 13.95 8.27 -8.91
C LEU A 89 14.44 8.62 -10.32
#